data_AF-A0A538QCS2-F1
#
_entry.id   AF-A0A538QCS2-F1
#
_cell.length_a   1.000
_cell.length_b   1.000
_cell.length_c   1.000
_cell.angle_alpha   90.00
_cell.angle_beta   90.00
_cell.angle_gamma   90.00
#
_symmetry.space_group_name_H-M   'P 1'
#
loop_
_entity.id
_entity.type
_entity.pdbx_description
1 polymer ?
#
loop_
_entity_poly.entity_id
_entity_poly.type
_entity_poly.pdbx_seq_one_letter_code
_entity_poly.pdbx_strand_id
1 'polypeptide(L)'
;MIVDGNMRSMADSGEWRCATADLPPGGTLTFRLESGSRRIEGFVVNHEGQIRAWINSCPHVGTPLDLWPNEFYSEDGRTLVCST
;
A
#
# COMPACT_ATOMS: atom_id res chain seq x y z
N MET A 1 -28.66 28.28 -16.66
CA MET A 1 -27.71 29.10 -15.86
C MET A 1 -27.12 28.15 -14.84
N ILE A 2 -25.81 27.98 -14.93
CA ILE A 2 -25.01 26.93 -14.31
C ILE A 2 -24.92 27.19 -12.81
N VAL A 3 -25.22 26.18 -11.98
CA VAL A 3 -24.70 26.08 -10.61
C VAL A 3 -24.21 24.65 -10.39
N ASP A 4 -23.00 24.59 -9.87
CA ASP A 4 -22.03 23.52 -9.81
C ASP A 4 -22.55 22.21 -9.19
N GLY A 5 -22.55 21.14 -10.00
CA GLY A 5 -22.89 19.78 -9.61
C GLY A 5 -21.80 19.09 -8.76
N ASN A 6 -21.39 19.71 -7.66
CA ASN A 6 -20.47 19.13 -6.68
C ASN A 6 -21.24 18.36 -5.60
N MET A 7 -21.86 17.24 -5.96
CA MET A 7 -22.33 16.27 -4.96
C MET A 7 -21.14 15.41 -4.51
N ARG A 8 -20.31 15.97 -3.64
CA ARG A 8 -19.29 15.22 -2.88
C ARG A 8 -19.93 14.69 -1.60
N SER A 9 -20.31 13.41 -1.58
CA SER A 9 -20.66 12.68 -0.36
C SER A 9 -20.63 11.17 -0.58
N MET A 10 -19.43 10.60 -0.49
CA MET A 10 -19.16 9.26 0.04
C MET A 10 -17.90 9.41 0.89
N ALA A 11 -17.89 8.88 2.10
CA ALA A 11 -16.87 9.09 3.13
C ALA A 11 -15.43 9.16 2.60
N ASP A 12 -14.66 10.13 3.08
CA ASP A 12 -13.24 10.34 2.77
C ASP A 12 -12.49 9.01 2.88
N SER A 13 -12.29 8.37 1.73
CA SER A 13 -11.63 7.09 1.60
C SER A 13 -10.18 7.45 1.34
N GLY A 14 -9.33 7.29 2.36
CA GLY A 14 -7.93 7.67 2.28
C GLY A 14 -7.30 7.21 1.00
N GLU A 15 -6.58 8.12 0.37
CA GLU A 15 -5.92 7.91 -0.91
C GLU A 15 -4.41 8.09 -0.74
N TRP A 16 -3.66 7.15 -1.30
CA TRP A 16 -2.21 7.24 -1.42
C TRP A 16 -1.81 7.11 -2.89
N ARG A 17 -0.84 7.94 -3.29
CA ARG A 17 -0.27 7.93 -4.65
C ARG A 17 1.22 8.26 -4.56
N CYS A 18 2.00 7.72 -5.50
CA CYS A 18 3.39 8.09 -5.75
C CYS A 18 3.61 8.23 -7.26
N ALA A 19 4.75 8.77 -7.68
CA ALA A 19 5.12 8.68 -9.09
C ALA A 19 5.49 7.22 -9.42
N THR A 20 5.18 6.77 -10.63
CA THR A 20 5.62 5.44 -11.08
C THR A 20 7.15 5.31 -11.08
N ALA A 21 7.86 6.43 -11.24
CA ALA A 21 9.32 6.48 -11.15
C ALA A 21 9.86 6.16 -9.74
N ASP A 22 9.06 6.36 -8.69
CA ASP A 22 9.43 6.03 -7.31
C ASP A 22 9.28 4.51 -7.02
N LEU A 23 8.63 3.76 -7.92
CA LEU A 23 8.40 2.33 -7.81
C LEU A 23 8.87 1.58 -9.07
N PRO A 24 10.19 1.53 -9.35
CA PRO A 24 10.74 0.77 -10.46
C PRO A 24 10.49 -0.74 -10.29
N PRO A 25 10.64 -1.56 -11.34
CA PRO A 25 10.59 -3.03 -11.21
C PRO A 25 11.54 -3.54 -10.12
N GLY A 26 11.02 -4.41 -9.23
CA GLY A 26 11.68 -4.88 -8.02
C GLY A 26 11.50 -3.96 -6.80
N GLY A 27 10.93 -2.77 -6.99
CA GLY A 27 10.72 -1.80 -5.93
C GLY A 27 9.54 -2.11 -5.03
N THR A 28 9.60 -1.57 -3.81
CA THR A 28 8.53 -1.62 -2.81
C THR A 28 8.37 -0.26 -2.15
N LEU A 29 7.14 0.15 -1.89
CA LEU A 29 6.82 1.35 -1.12
C LEU A 29 5.74 1.04 -0.08
N THR A 30 5.92 1.56 1.13
CA THR A 30 4.94 1.53 2.21
C THR A 30 4.05 2.76 2.17
N PHE A 31 2.80 2.60 2.60
CA PHE A 31 1.83 3.67 2.66
C PHE A 31 0.92 3.56 3.87
N ARG A 32 0.22 4.67 4.15
CA ARG A 32 -0.81 4.77 5.18
C ARG A 32 -2.05 5.40 4.58
N LEU A 33 -3.20 4.78 4.82
CA LEU A 33 -4.51 5.31 4.46
C LEU A 33 -5.33 5.52 5.72
N GLU A 34 -6.03 6.65 5.78
CA GLU A 34 -7.06 6.91 6.78
C GLU A 34 -8.42 6.63 6.11
N SER A 35 -9.17 5.63 6.58
CA SER A 35 -10.50 5.30 6.07
C SER A 35 -11.51 5.39 7.22
N GLY A 36 -12.23 6.52 7.29
CA GLY A 36 -13.07 6.84 8.43
C GLY A 36 -12.25 6.91 9.73
N SER A 37 -12.54 6.03 10.69
CA SER A 37 -11.79 5.91 11.95
C SER A 37 -10.67 4.87 11.92
N ARG A 38 -10.44 4.22 10.78
CA ARG A 38 -9.46 3.13 10.65
C ARG A 38 -8.22 3.63 9.92
N ARG A 39 -7.08 3.50 10.57
CA ARG A 39 -5.77 3.61 9.93
C ARG A 39 -5.38 2.26 9.33
N ILE A 40 -5.03 2.25 8.05
CA ILE A 40 -4.58 1.08 7.31
C ILE A 40 -3.14 1.32 6.90
N GLU A 41 -2.24 0.45 7.36
CA GLU A 41 -0.87 0.40 6.86
C GLU A 41 -0.81 -0.65 5.75
N GLY A 42 -0.15 -0.31 4.65
CA GLY A 42 -0.06 -1.15 3.48
C GLY A 42 1.25 -0.94 2.74
N PHE A 43 1.47 -1.77 1.73
CA PHE A 43 2.63 -1.66 0.87
C PHE A 43 2.25 -2.05 -0.56
N VAL A 44 2.99 -1.48 -1.50
CA VAL A 44 2.90 -1.75 -2.93
C VAL A 44 4.22 -2.31 -3.40
N VAL A 45 4.18 -3.34 -4.24
CA VAL A 45 5.35 -3.90 -4.90
C VAL A 45 5.20 -3.80 -6.40
N ASN A 46 6.31 -3.64 -7.10
CA ASN A 46 6.38 -3.80 -8.54
C ASN A 46 7.16 -5.07 -8.87
N HIS A 47 6.45 -6.18 -9.05
CA HIS A 47 7.08 -7.46 -9.38
C HIS A 47 7.11 -7.64 -10.90
N GLU A 48 8.29 -7.53 -11.50
CA GLU A 48 8.49 -7.70 -12.96
C GLU A 48 7.56 -6.81 -13.81
N GLY A 49 7.35 -5.56 -13.38
CA GLY A 49 6.46 -4.60 -14.05
C GLY A 49 4.99 -4.71 -13.63
N GLN A 50 4.63 -5.67 -12.77
CA GLN A 50 3.28 -5.85 -12.26
C GLN A 50 3.14 -5.22 -10.87
N ILE A 51 2.40 -4.12 -10.80
CA ILE A 51 2.14 -3.39 -9.56
C ILE A 51 0.99 -4.06 -8.79
N ARG A 52 1.23 -4.39 -7.52
CA ARG A 52 0.25 -5.00 -6.62
C ARG A 52 0.39 -4.39 -5.23
N ALA A 53 -0.71 -4.31 -4.49
CA ALA A 53 -0.74 -3.73 -3.14
C ALA A 53 -1.40 -4.68 -2.14
N TRP A 54 -0.94 -4.64 -0.89
CA TRP A 54 -1.46 -5.45 0.22
C TRP A 54 -1.58 -4.62 1.50
N ILE A 55 -2.41 -5.11 2.42
CA ILE A 55 -2.43 -4.64 3.80
C ILE A 55 -1.20 -5.20 4.50
N ASN A 56 -0.51 -4.36 5.26
CA ASN A 56 0.63 -4.74 6.06
C ASN A 56 0.19 -5.41 7.37
N SER A 57 -0.35 -6.62 7.27
CA SER A 57 -0.77 -7.40 8.43
C SER A 57 -0.57 -8.89 8.17
N CYS A 58 0.24 -9.51 9.02
CA CYS A 58 0.59 -10.91 8.93
C CYS A 58 -0.66 -11.76 9.20
N PRO A 59 -1.04 -12.66 8.28
CA PRO A 59 -2.25 -13.47 8.46
C PRO A 59 -2.14 -14.44 9.65
N HIS A 60 -0.92 -14.71 10.13
CA HIS A 60 -0.68 -15.60 11.27
C HIS A 60 -0.97 -14.89 12.61
N VAL A 61 -0.36 -13.73 12.87
CA VAL A 61 -0.40 -13.07 14.19
C VAL A 61 -0.91 -11.62 14.18
N GLY A 62 -1.17 -11.05 12.99
CA GLY A 62 -1.73 -9.71 12.81
C GLY A 62 -0.72 -8.55 12.87
N THR A 63 0.55 -8.81 13.20
CA THR A 63 1.64 -7.81 13.21
C THR A 63 2.00 -7.35 11.79
N PRO A 64 2.69 -6.22 11.61
CA PRO A 64 3.30 -5.86 10.33
C PRO A 64 4.20 -6.98 9.79
N LEU A 65 4.29 -7.10 8.47
CA LEU A 65 5.17 -8.05 7.80
C LEU A 65 6.63 -7.58 7.86
N ASP A 66 6.88 -6.28 7.73
CA ASP A 66 8.21 -5.69 7.70
C ASP A 66 8.75 -5.36 9.09
N LEU A 67 10.06 -5.58 9.26
CA LEU A 67 10.84 -5.01 10.37
C LEU A 67 11.40 -3.62 10.00
N TRP A 68 11.68 -3.42 8.71
CA TRP A 68 12.20 -2.18 8.14
C TRP A 68 11.34 -1.74 6.95
N PRO A 69 11.08 -0.44 6.79
CA PRO A 69 10.22 0.05 5.72
C PRO A 69 10.67 -0.47 4.34
N ASN A 70 9.72 -1.03 3.59
CA ASN A 70 9.89 -1.53 2.22
C ASN A 70 10.64 -2.88 2.11
N GLU A 71 10.97 -3.52 3.22
CA GLU A 71 11.64 -4.83 3.25
C GLU A 71 10.63 -5.97 3.44
N PHE A 72 10.04 -6.43 2.33
CA PHE A 72 9.02 -7.49 2.33
C PHE A 72 9.42 -8.75 1.55
N TYR A 73 10.41 -8.65 0.67
CA TYR A 73 10.81 -9.75 -0.20
C TYR A 73 11.77 -10.71 0.51
N SER A 74 11.66 -12.00 0.18
CA SER A 74 12.73 -12.98 0.37
C SER A 74 14.01 -12.53 -0.35
N GLU A 75 15.18 -13.06 0.04
CA GLU A 75 16.47 -12.74 -0.59
C GLU A 75 16.50 -12.92 -2.12
N ASP A 76 15.75 -13.89 -2.66
CA ASP A 76 15.62 -14.13 -4.12
C ASP A 76 14.55 -13.25 -4.81
N GLY A 77 13.82 -12.42 -4.06
CA GLY A 77 12.87 -11.45 -4.63
C GLY A 77 11.54 -12.02 -5.14
N ARG A 78 11.28 -13.33 -4.98
CA ARG A 78 10.07 -13.98 -5.53
C ARG A 78 8.89 -14.06 -4.58
N THR A 79 9.12 -14.02 -3.26
CA THR A 79 8.06 -14.25 -2.27
C THR A 79 8.03 -13.13 -1.24
N LEU A 80 6.83 -12.78 -0.79
CA LEU A 80 6.64 -11.89 0.36
C LEU A 80 6.76 -12.71 1.65
N VAL A 81 7.61 -12.27 2.57
CA VAL A 81 7.91 -12.98 3.81
C VAL A 81 7.53 -12.11 5.00
N CYS A 82 6.90 -12.73 6.01
CA CYS A 82 6.72 -12.08 7.31
C CYS A 82 8.05 -12.17 8.08
N SER A 83 8.63 -11.02 8.40
CA SER A 83 9.88 -10.91 9.14
C SER A 83 9.68 -10.87 10.67
N THR A 84 8.43 -10.98 11.13
CA THR A 84 8.02 -11.00 12.55
C THR A 84 7.59 -12.38 12.99
#